data_AF-A0A6N9BV05-F1
#
_entry.id   AF-A0A6N9BV05-F1
#
_cell.length_a   1.000
_cell.length_b   1.000
_cell.length_c   1.000
_cell.angle_alpha   90.00
_cell.angle_beta   90.00
_cell.angle_gamma   90.00
#
_symmetry.space_group_name_H-M   'P 1'
#
loop_
_entity.id
_entity.type
_entity.pdbx_description
1 polymer ?
#
loop_
_entity_poly.entity_id
_entity_poly.type
_entity_poly.pdbx_seq_one_letter_code
_entity_poly.pdbx_strand_id
1 'polypeptide(L)'
;MRCDQVLRSRIEANLRGFESVRAEPGPASTGGSARGAAVAITVVDSSFGPGVPGLPQYDAWNNDAALVLTRRSPALRNHPGQWALPGGVRDPGEDVETTALRELHEEVDLLLERRDVLGLLDDFRTRSGFVITPVVVWAGADRELTFNPLEVASIHRIPVSEFLRDDAPLLDPIPESTHPVLRMPVGDTSIAAPTAAMIYQFREVCILGNETRVAHFEQPYFAWR
;
A
#
# COMPACT_ATOMS: atom_id res chain seq x y z
N MET A 1 -8.80 -12.39 -11.21
CA MET A 1 -9.37 -11.11 -11.69
C MET A 1 -8.30 -10.51 -12.57
N ARG A 2 -8.57 -10.25 -13.86
CA ARG A 2 -7.51 -9.86 -14.81
C ARG A 2 -7.08 -8.41 -14.64
N CYS A 3 -5.81 -8.13 -14.88
CA CYS A 3 -5.25 -6.79 -15.01
C CYS A 3 -5.58 -6.24 -16.39
N ASP A 4 -6.79 -5.69 -16.54
CA ASP A 4 -7.31 -5.22 -17.83
C ASP A 4 -8.07 -3.90 -17.69
N GLN A 5 -8.54 -3.38 -18.82
CA GLN A 5 -9.31 -2.13 -18.86
C GLN A 5 -10.65 -2.22 -18.12
N VAL A 6 -11.23 -3.42 -17.97
CA VAL A 6 -12.48 -3.61 -17.23
C VAL A 6 -12.22 -3.37 -15.74
N LEU A 7 -11.13 -3.95 -15.20
CA LEU A 7 -10.73 -3.71 -13.82
C LEU A 7 -10.33 -2.25 -13.60
N ARG A 8 -9.50 -1.67 -14.48
CA ARG A 8 -9.13 -0.25 -14.40
C ARG A 8 -10.36 0.65 -14.30
N SER A 9 -11.31 0.48 -15.21
CA SER A 9 -12.54 1.27 -15.26
C SER A 9 -13.39 1.10 -13.99
N ARG A 10 -13.42 -0.10 -13.41
CA ARG A 10 -14.11 -0.37 -12.14
C ARG A 10 -13.46 0.38 -10.98
N ILE A 11 -12.13 0.29 -10.85
CA ILE A 11 -11.39 0.98 -9.79
C ILE A 11 -11.60 2.49 -9.90
N GLU A 12 -11.48 3.05 -11.12
CA GLU A 12 -11.74 4.47 -11.36
C GLU A 12 -13.18 4.87 -11.00
N ALA A 13 -14.18 4.05 -11.33
CA ALA A 13 -15.58 4.32 -10.99
C ALA A 13 -15.81 4.31 -9.47
N ASN A 14 -15.25 3.33 -8.77
CA ASN A 14 -15.37 3.22 -7.33
C ASN A 14 -14.67 4.38 -6.61
N LEU A 15 -13.45 4.75 -7.04
CA LEU A 15 -12.72 5.89 -6.50
C LEU A 15 -13.43 7.22 -6.73
N ARG A 16 -14.07 7.42 -7.90
CA ARG A 16 -14.90 8.63 -8.15
C ARG A 16 -16.09 8.74 -7.19
N GLY A 17 -16.61 7.60 -6.72
CA GLY A 17 -17.69 7.56 -5.72
C GLY A 17 -17.22 7.70 -4.28
N PHE A 18 -15.90 7.68 -4.03
CA PHE A 18 -15.33 7.69 -2.69
C PHE A 18 -14.67 9.04 -2.38
N GLU A 19 -15.33 9.83 -1.53
CA GLU A 19 -14.71 11.06 -1.01
C GLU A 19 -13.69 10.68 0.08
N SER A 20 -12.42 10.77 -0.29
CA SER A 20 -11.31 10.46 0.58
C SER A 20 -11.14 11.50 1.69
N VAL A 21 -10.94 11.05 2.93
CA VAL A 21 -10.74 11.90 4.11
C VAL A 21 -9.27 12.25 4.23
N ARG A 22 -9.00 13.56 4.33
CA ARG A 22 -7.67 14.10 4.60
C ARG A 22 -7.48 14.28 6.09
N ALA A 23 -6.30 13.97 6.59
CA ALA A 23 -6.05 14.03 8.02
C ALA A 23 -5.86 15.49 8.47
N GLU A 24 -6.83 16.01 9.22
CA GLU A 24 -6.77 17.29 9.97
C GLU A 24 -5.38 17.52 10.57
N PRO A 25 -4.70 18.67 10.38
CA PRO A 25 -3.42 18.96 11.01
C PRO A 25 -3.52 18.73 12.53
N GLY A 26 -2.89 17.66 13.03
CA GLY A 26 -2.89 17.39 14.46
C GLY A 26 -2.21 18.54 15.23
N PRO A 27 -2.58 18.77 16.51
CA PRO A 27 -1.84 19.71 17.35
C PRO A 27 -0.37 19.26 17.37
N ALA A 28 0.54 20.20 17.09
CA ALA A 28 1.96 19.94 17.12
C ALA A 28 2.36 19.43 18.50
N SER A 29 2.45 18.11 18.69
CA SER A 29 3.10 17.54 19.86
C SER A 29 4.56 17.97 19.78
N THR A 30 4.90 19.00 20.55
CA THR A 30 6.25 19.58 20.67
C THR A 30 6.95 19.87 19.34
N GLY A 31 6.48 20.89 18.61
CA GLY A 31 7.37 21.72 17.78
C GLY A 31 7.61 21.33 16.31
N GLY A 32 6.84 20.42 15.72
CA GLY A 32 6.91 20.13 14.27
C GLY A 32 5.53 19.90 13.66
N SER A 33 5.28 20.42 12.46
CA SER A 33 4.11 20.00 11.67
C SER A 33 4.24 18.51 11.34
N ALA A 34 3.12 17.79 11.29
CA ALA A 34 3.14 16.40 10.83
C ALA A 34 3.84 16.29 9.47
N ARG A 35 4.76 15.33 9.32
CA ARG A 35 5.49 15.11 8.08
C ARG A 35 4.60 14.36 7.11
N GLY A 36 4.31 14.97 5.96
CA GLY A 36 3.56 14.32 4.89
C GLY A 36 4.40 13.23 4.21
N ALA A 37 3.78 12.11 3.90
CA ALA A 37 4.34 11.02 3.15
C ALA A 37 3.29 10.51 2.15
N ALA A 38 3.72 9.89 1.07
CA ALA A 38 2.84 9.26 0.11
C ALA A 38 3.35 7.86 -0.25
N VAL A 39 2.42 6.93 -0.46
CA VAL A 39 2.73 5.56 -0.88
C VAL A 39 1.91 5.20 -2.12
N ALA A 40 2.50 4.42 -3.01
CA ALA A 40 1.85 3.94 -4.22
C ALA A 40 1.20 2.57 -4.00
N ILE A 41 -0.12 2.49 -4.14
CA ILE A 41 -0.86 1.24 -4.32
C ILE A 41 -0.91 0.96 -5.82
N THR A 42 0.14 0.32 -6.33
CA THR A 42 0.33 0.12 -7.76
C THR A 42 -0.26 -1.20 -8.22
N VAL A 43 -1.24 -1.13 -9.13
CA VAL A 43 -1.86 -2.28 -9.79
C VAL A 43 -1.07 -2.68 -11.03
N VAL A 44 -0.58 -3.92 -11.01
CA VAL A 44 0.18 -4.61 -12.08
C VAL A 44 -0.45 -5.96 -12.38
N ASP A 45 0.07 -6.69 -13.36
CA ASP A 45 -0.18 -8.13 -13.49
C ASP A 45 0.70 -8.98 -12.56
N SER A 46 0.26 -10.20 -12.24
CA SER A 46 0.90 -11.09 -11.24
C SER A 46 2.17 -11.77 -11.74
N SER A 47 2.44 -11.75 -13.05
CA SER A 47 3.64 -12.36 -13.66
C SER A 47 3.75 -13.86 -13.32
N PHE A 48 4.94 -14.37 -13.04
CA PHE A 48 5.22 -15.79 -12.72
C PHE A 48 4.89 -16.18 -11.27
N GLY A 49 4.32 -15.28 -10.48
CA GLY A 49 4.02 -15.50 -9.06
C GLY A 49 4.88 -14.64 -8.14
N PRO A 50 4.49 -14.50 -6.86
CA PRO A 50 5.06 -13.51 -5.97
C PRO A 50 6.37 -13.93 -5.29
N GLY A 51 6.77 -15.21 -5.35
CA GLY A 51 7.93 -15.71 -4.60
C GLY A 51 7.77 -15.60 -3.08
N VAL A 52 6.56 -15.79 -2.56
CA VAL A 52 6.22 -15.72 -1.13
C VAL A 52 5.71 -17.09 -0.66
N PRO A 53 6.21 -17.64 0.46
CA PRO A 53 5.69 -18.88 1.03
C PRO A 53 4.17 -18.85 1.23
N GLY A 54 3.49 -19.91 0.81
CA GLY A 54 2.03 -20.03 0.85
C GLY A 54 1.31 -19.47 -0.39
N LEU A 55 2.01 -18.84 -1.34
CA LEU A 55 1.43 -18.35 -2.58
C LEU A 55 1.89 -19.16 -3.80
N PRO A 56 1.04 -19.27 -4.85
CA PRO A 56 1.36 -20.06 -6.04
C PRO A 56 2.50 -19.45 -6.86
N GLN A 57 3.33 -20.32 -7.40
CA GLN A 57 4.29 -20.02 -8.46
C GLN A 57 3.75 -20.58 -9.78
N TYR A 58 3.92 -19.85 -10.88
CA TYR A 58 3.43 -20.21 -12.20
C TYR A 58 4.60 -20.45 -13.15
N ASP A 59 4.49 -21.48 -13.99
CA ASP A 59 5.45 -21.77 -15.07
C ASP A 59 5.27 -20.87 -16.30
N ALA A 60 4.20 -20.06 -16.32
CA ALA A 60 3.86 -19.13 -17.38
C ALA A 60 3.37 -17.80 -16.78
N TRP A 61 3.42 -16.74 -17.59
CA TRP A 61 2.99 -15.41 -17.19
C TRP A 61 1.49 -15.36 -16.85
N ASN A 62 1.14 -14.87 -15.66
CA ASN A 62 -0.23 -14.69 -15.22
C ASN A 62 -0.66 -13.22 -15.25
N ASN A 63 -1.70 -12.95 -16.05
CA ASN A 63 -2.32 -11.63 -16.22
C ASN A 63 -3.36 -11.29 -15.12
N ASP A 64 -3.44 -12.03 -14.02
CA ASP A 64 -4.26 -11.61 -12.88
C ASP A 64 -3.70 -10.34 -12.24
N ALA A 65 -4.58 -9.44 -11.82
CA ALA A 65 -4.20 -8.21 -11.14
C ALA A 65 -3.51 -8.51 -9.81
N ALA A 66 -2.43 -7.77 -9.56
CA ALA A 66 -1.61 -7.82 -8.37
C ALA A 66 -1.27 -6.41 -7.88
N LEU A 67 -0.88 -6.31 -6.61
CA LEU A 67 -0.29 -5.11 -6.03
C LEU A 67 1.23 -5.27 -5.92
N VAL A 68 1.96 -4.21 -6.22
CA VAL A 68 3.40 -4.14 -5.95
C VAL A 68 3.62 -3.91 -4.46
N LEU A 69 4.35 -4.82 -3.81
CA LEU A 69 4.84 -4.67 -2.45
C LEU A 69 6.33 -4.93 -2.40
N THR A 70 7.01 -4.25 -1.48
CA THR A 70 8.44 -4.40 -1.24
C THR A 70 8.69 -4.99 0.15
N ARG A 71 9.83 -5.67 0.30
CA ARG A 71 10.45 -5.88 1.60
C ARG A 71 11.54 -4.85 1.78
N ARG A 72 11.50 -4.09 2.88
CA ARG A 72 12.51 -3.07 3.18
C ARG A 72 13.87 -3.71 3.42
N SER A 73 14.94 -3.07 2.95
CA SER A 73 16.32 -3.52 3.16
C SER A 73 16.63 -3.70 4.65
N PRO A 74 17.30 -4.79 5.05
CA PRO A 74 17.68 -5.01 6.44
C PRO A 74 18.72 -3.99 6.95
N ALA A 75 19.40 -3.29 6.05
CA ALA A 75 20.38 -2.25 6.38
C ALA A 75 19.74 -0.91 6.79
N LEU A 76 18.43 -0.74 6.59
CA LEU A 76 17.72 0.48 6.95
C LEU A 76 17.58 0.60 8.47
N ARG A 77 17.75 1.83 8.96
CA ARG A 77 17.59 2.16 10.40
C ARG A 77 16.17 1.92 10.89
N ASN A 78 15.18 2.15 10.02
CA ASN A 78 13.76 2.07 10.36
C ASN A 78 13.07 0.94 9.59
N HIS A 79 12.36 0.09 10.34
CA HIS A 79 11.51 -1.00 9.83
C HIS A 79 12.22 -2.02 8.89
N PRO A 80 13.41 -2.54 9.25
CA PRO A 80 14.12 -3.50 8.40
C PRO A 80 13.30 -4.77 8.15
N GLY A 81 13.25 -5.24 6.90
CA GLY A 81 12.56 -6.46 6.50
C GLY A 81 11.03 -6.41 6.50
N GLN A 82 10.42 -5.26 6.83
CA GLN A 82 8.95 -5.14 6.85
C GLN A 82 8.37 -5.06 5.44
N TRP A 83 7.13 -5.53 5.29
CA TRP A 83 6.31 -5.30 4.10
C TRP A 83 5.96 -3.81 3.98
N ALA A 84 6.16 -3.26 2.78
CA ALA A 84 5.84 -1.87 2.49
C ALA A 84 5.19 -1.74 1.10
N LEU A 85 4.37 -0.71 0.97
CA LEU A 85 4.07 -0.11 -0.33
C LEU A 85 5.24 0.80 -0.69
N PRO A 86 5.68 0.86 -1.96
CA PRO A 86 6.68 1.85 -2.39
C PRO A 86 6.24 3.26 -2.00
N GLY A 87 7.13 4.04 -1.40
CA GLY A 87 6.75 5.35 -0.91
C GLY A 87 7.64 5.90 0.19
N GLY A 88 7.53 7.21 0.37
CA GLY A 88 8.41 7.94 1.26
C GLY A 88 7.89 9.31 1.63
N VAL A 89 8.80 10.12 2.14
CA VAL A 89 8.48 11.45 2.66
C VAL A 89 8.28 12.41 1.50
N ARG A 90 7.28 13.28 1.62
CA ARG A 90 7.02 14.33 0.63
C ARG A 90 8.11 15.39 0.69
N ASP A 91 8.74 15.66 -0.45
CA ASP A 91 9.74 16.72 -0.54
C ASP A 91 9.10 18.12 -0.59
N PRO A 92 9.84 19.19 -0.24
CA PRO A 92 9.33 20.55 -0.32
C PRO A 92 8.85 20.91 -1.74
N GLY A 93 7.56 21.26 -1.86
CA GLY A 93 6.94 21.65 -3.12
C GLY A 93 6.31 20.50 -3.92
N GLU A 94 6.47 19.25 -3.50
CA GLU A 94 5.75 18.13 -4.09
C GLU A 94 4.29 18.06 -3.60
N ASP A 95 3.40 17.57 -4.47
CA ASP A 95 2.12 17.01 -4.05
C ASP A 95 2.23 15.49 -3.84
N VAL A 96 1.18 14.88 -3.28
CA VAL A 96 1.20 13.46 -2.90
C VAL A 96 1.36 12.52 -4.09
N GLU A 97 0.83 12.90 -5.25
CA GLU A 97 0.94 12.12 -6.48
C GLU A 97 2.38 12.13 -7.01
N THR A 98 3.00 13.31 -7.07
CA THR A 98 4.41 13.43 -7.47
C THR A 98 5.32 12.62 -6.55
N THR A 99 5.11 12.72 -5.23
CA THR A 99 5.90 11.93 -4.26
C THR A 99 5.74 10.43 -4.47
N ALA A 100 4.50 9.93 -4.57
CA ALA A 100 4.27 8.50 -4.76
C ALA A 100 4.89 7.97 -6.07
N LEU A 101 4.81 8.73 -7.17
CA LEU A 101 5.40 8.36 -8.45
C LEU A 101 6.94 8.42 -8.42
N ARG A 102 7.54 9.43 -7.76
CA ARG A 102 8.99 9.51 -7.59
C ARG A 102 9.52 8.31 -6.81
N GLU A 103 8.94 8.04 -5.64
CA GLU A 103 9.36 6.93 -4.77
C GLU A 103 9.15 5.58 -5.44
N LEU A 104 8.06 5.40 -6.20
CA LEU A 104 7.83 4.20 -7.00
C LEU A 104 8.94 3.99 -8.05
N HIS A 105 9.41 5.06 -8.69
CA HIS A 105 10.53 4.98 -9.61
C HIS A 105 11.87 4.73 -8.89
N GLU A 106 12.14 5.41 -7.78
CA GLU A 106 13.38 5.27 -7.02
C GLU A 106 13.54 3.89 -6.37
N GLU A 107 12.46 3.32 -5.83
CA GLU A 107 12.50 2.04 -5.13
C GLU A 107 12.44 0.84 -6.06
N VAL A 108 11.62 0.89 -7.13
CA VAL A 108 11.31 -0.28 -7.97
C VAL A 108 11.45 -0.06 -9.48
N ASP A 109 12.09 1.05 -9.90
CA ASP A 109 12.40 1.38 -11.30
C ASP A 109 11.17 1.40 -12.22
N LEU A 110 10.01 1.78 -11.66
CA LEU A 110 8.75 1.84 -12.37
C LEU A 110 8.35 3.30 -12.65
N LEU A 111 8.71 3.77 -13.83
CA LEU A 111 8.34 5.11 -14.31
C LEU A 111 6.91 5.13 -14.81
N LEU A 112 6.06 5.94 -14.17
CA LEU A 112 4.68 6.18 -14.55
C LEU A 112 4.39 7.69 -14.59
N GLU A 113 3.34 8.07 -15.30
CA GLU A 113 2.94 9.46 -15.45
C GLU A 113 1.70 9.78 -14.61
N ARG A 114 1.38 11.06 -14.41
CA ARG A 114 0.16 11.47 -13.69
C ARG A 114 -1.13 10.87 -14.25
N ARG A 115 -1.19 10.58 -15.56
CA ARG A 115 -2.37 9.93 -16.18
C ARG A 115 -2.61 8.49 -15.71
N ASP A 116 -1.62 7.89 -15.06
CA ASP A 116 -1.68 6.54 -14.51
C ASP A 116 -2.18 6.54 -13.06
N VAL A 117 -2.27 7.71 -12.41
CA VAL A 117 -2.92 7.88 -11.10
C VAL A 117 -4.44 7.79 -11.28
N LEU A 118 -5.06 6.88 -10.54
CA LEU A 118 -6.52 6.65 -10.60
C LEU A 118 -7.28 7.42 -9.53
N GLY A 119 -6.62 7.77 -8.42
CA GLY A 119 -7.22 8.49 -7.31
C GLY A 119 -6.50 8.24 -6.00
N LEU A 120 -7.07 8.77 -4.92
CA LEU A 120 -6.48 8.73 -3.58
C LEU A 120 -7.40 7.99 -2.61
N LEU A 121 -6.80 7.31 -1.63
CA LEU A 121 -7.51 6.76 -0.46
C LEU A 121 -7.34 7.70 0.76
N ASP A 122 -7.93 7.33 1.89
CA ASP A 122 -7.86 8.15 3.11
C ASP A 122 -6.43 8.30 3.60
N ASP A 123 -6.12 9.46 4.18
CA ASP A 123 -4.88 9.63 4.91
C ASP A 123 -4.84 8.71 6.14
N PHE A 124 -3.66 8.14 6.41
CA PHE A 124 -3.41 7.34 7.60
C PHE A 124 -2.35 8.02 8.49
N ARG A 125 -2.71 8.32 9.74
CA ARG A 125 -1.78 8.89 10.73
C ARG A 125 -1.00 7.79 11.44
N THR A 126 0.32 7.80 11.32
CA THR A 126 1.18 6.89 12.07
C THR A 126 1.38 7.39 13.50
N ARG A 127 1.70 6.48 14.43
CA ARG A 127 2.09 6.87 15.80
C ARG A 127 3.39 7.67 15.84
N SER A 128 4.26 7.48 14.86
CA SER A 128 5.50 8.26 14.66
C SER A 128 5.27 9.69 14.14
N GLY A 129 4.02 10.08 13.88
CA GLY A 129 3.66 11.46 13.50
C GLY A 129 3.65 11.75 12.00
N PHE A 130 3.77 10.72 11.15
CA PHE A 130 3.58 10.86 9.71
C PHE A 130 2.11 10.84 9.34
N VAL A 131 1.76 11.61 8.31
CA VAL A 131 0.49 11.49 7.59
C VAL A 131 0.80 10.85 6.25
N ILE A 132 0.35 9.61 6.06
CA ILE A 132 0.60 8.86 4.82
C ILE A 132 -0.65 8.95 3.94
N THR A 133 -0.50 9.45 2.72
CA THR A 133 -1.54 9.47 1.70
C THR A 133 -1.34 8.30 0.72
N PRO A 134 -2.25 7.32 0.64
CA PRO A 134 -2.17 6.25 -0.34
C PRO A 134 -2.68 6.73 -1.70
N VAL A 135 -1.84 6.60 -2.72
CA VAL A 135 -2.12 6.96 -4.12
C VAL A 135 -2.34 5.67 -4.91
N VAL A 136 -3.51 5.51 -5.53
CA VAL A 136 -3.80 4.33 -6.35
C VAL A 136 -3.32 4.58 -7.77
N VAL A 137 -2.43 3.71 -8.27
CA VAL A 137 -1.76 3.87 -9.57
C VAL A 137 -1.96 2.63 -10.43
N TRP A 138 -2.19 2.83 -11.73
CA TRP A 138 -2.35 1.76 -12.71
C TRP A 138 -1.11 1.63 -13.60
N ALA A 139 -0.32 0.58 -13.39
CA ALA A 139 0.82 0.29 -14.26
C ALA A 139 0.42 -0.61 -15.45
N GLY A 140 -0.60 -1.45 -15.27
CA GLY A 140 -1.05 -2.42 -16.26
C GLY A 140 -0.16 -3.66 -16.34
N ALA A 141 -0.18 -4.33 -17.50
CA ALA A 141 0.55 -5.56 -17.74
C ALA A 141 1.98 -5.33 -18.28
N ASP A 142 2.78 -6.39 -18.29
CA ASP A 142 4.08 -6.47 -18.98
C ASP A 142 5.10 -5.41 -18.53
N ARG A 143 5.11 -5.11 -17.23
CA ARG A 143 6.12 -4.23 -16.62
C ARG A 143 7.33 -5.03 -16.16
N GLU A 144 8.52 -4.49 -16.32
CA GLU A 144 9.72 -4.96 -15.63
C GLU A 144 9.92 -4.10 -14.39
N LEU A 145 10.38 -4.71 -13.29
CA LEU A 145 10.62 -4.00 -12.03
C LEU A 145 12.01 -4.37 -11.53
N THR A 146 12.79 -3.35 -11.17
CA THR A 146 14.15 -3.51 -10.64
C THR A 146 14.24 -2.76 -9.32
N PHE A 147 14.68 -3.41 -8.24
CA PHE A 147 14.75 -2.73 -6.96
C PHE A 147 16.06 -2.01 -6.72
N ASN A 148 16.01 -0.89 -6.01
CA ASN A 148 17.19 -0.27 -5.43
C ASN A 148 17.62 -1.03 -4.16
N PRO A 149 18.79 -1.72 -4.15
CA PRO A 149 19.21 -2.56 -3.02
C PRO A 149 19.54 -1.79 -1.74
N LEU A 150 19.72 -0.46 -1.83
CA LEU A 150 19.94 0.38 -0.65
C LEU A 150 18.68 0.48 0.21
N GLU A 151 17.50 0.35 -0.40
CA GLU A 151 16.21 0.62 0.26
C GLU A 151 15.29 -0.60 0.27
N VAL A 152 15.37 -1.43 -0.76
CA VAL A 152 14.50 -2.58 -0.98
C VAL A 152 15.34 -3.86 -1.04
N ALA A 153 14.89 -4.90 -0.34
CA ALA A 153 15.47 -6.24 -0.37
C ALA A 153 14.86 -7.12 -1.47
N SER A 154 13.57 -6.95 -1.75
CA SER A 154 12.84 -7.72 -2.76
C SER A 154 11.53 -7.03 -3.16
N ILE A 155 11.11 -7.25 -4.41
CA ILE A 155 9.82 -6.81 -4.97
C ILE A 155 8.92 -8.02 -5.13
N HIS A 156 7.64 -7.85 -4.82
CA HIS A 156 6.63 -8.89 -4.92
C HIS A 156 5.38 -8.34 -5.60
N ARG A 157 4.80 -9.14 -6.50
CA ARG A 157 3.50 -8.87 -7.11
C ARG A 157 2.46 -9.75 -6.44
N ILE A 158 1.82 -9.25 -5.39
CA ILE A 158 0.85 -10.04 -4.63
C ILE A 158 -0.51 -9.97 -5.33
N PRO A 159 -1.08 -11.11 -5.77
CA PRO A 159 -2.38 -11.11 -6.46
C PRO A 159 -3.45 -10.41 -5.62
N VAL A 160 -4.30 -9.60 -6.25
CA VAL A 160 -5.43 -8.93 -5.56
C VAL A 160 -6.36 -9.95 -4.90
N SER A 161 -6.48 -11.16 -5.47
CA SER A 161 -7.22 -12.26 -4.87
C SER A 161 -6.71 -12.69 -3.50
N GLU A 162 -5.41 -12.50 -3.22
CA GLU A 162 -4.85 -12.80 -1.90
C GLU A 162 -5.42 -11.87 -0.83
N PHE A 163 -5.70 -10.60 -1.17
CA PHE A 163 -6.33 -9.66 -0.25
C PHE A 163 -7.85 -9.79 -0.18
N LEU A 164 -8.43 -10.72 -0.94
CA LEU A 164 -9.86 -11.06 -0.93
C LEU A 164 -10.18 -12.34 -0.14
N ARG A 165 -9.20 -12.93 0.56
CA ARG A 165 -9.42 -14.13 1.37
C ARG A 165 -10.54 -13.95 2.39
N ASP A 166 -11.22 -15.05 2.70
CA ASP A 166 -12.32 -15.09 3.66
C ASP A 166 -11.86 -14.82 5.10
N ASP A 167 -10.59 -15.09 5.41
CA ASP A 167 -9.96 -14.79 6.70
C ASP A 167 -9.38 -13.36 6.78
N ALA A 168 -9.56 -12.53 5.73
CA ALA A 168 -9.13 -11.15 5.71
C ALA A 168 -10.28 -10.17 6.01
N PRO A 169 -10.06 -9.13 6.85
CA PRO A 169 -8.83 -8.84 7.59
C PRO A 169 -8.74 -9.64 8.89
N LEU A 170 -7.52 -9.80 9.41
CA LEU A 170 -7.29 -10.28 10.76
C LEU A 170 -7.28 -9.08 11.72
N LEU A 171 -8.08 -9.14 12.79
CA LEU A 171 -8.19 -8.07 13.79
C LEU A 171 -7.70 -8.58 15.15
N ASP A 172 -6.58 -8.02 15.63
CA ASP A 172 -6.04 -8.34 16.95
C ASP A 172 -6.48 -7.29 17.98
N PRO A 173 -7.28 -7.65 18.99
CA PRO A 173 -7.53 -6.73 20.11
C PRO A 173 -6.25 -6.48 20.90
N ILE A 174 -6.05 -5.24 21.36
CA ILE A 174 -4.93 -4.86 22.24
C ILE A 174 -5.47 -4.25 23.54
N PRO A 175 -4.89 -4.52 24.72
CA PRO A 175 -5.37 -3.98 26.00
C PRO A 175 -5.39 -2.44 26.10
N GLU A 176 -4.52 -1.74 25.39
CA GLU A 176 -4.30 -0.30 25.52
C GLU A 176 -5.20 0.55 24.61
N SER A 177 -6.04 -0.07 23.77
CA SER A 177 -6.94 0.65 22.87
C SER A 177 -8.28 -0.08 22.72
N THR A 178 -9.33 0.69 22.43
CA THR A 178 -10.64 0.14 22.06
C THR A 178 -10.69 -0.29 20.59
N HIS A 179 -9.68 0.08 19.80
CA HIS A 179 -9.57 -0.30 18.40
C HIS A 179 -8.53 -1.43 18.23
N PRO A 180 -8.82 -2.43 17.38
CA PRO A 180 -7.89 -3.53 17.15
C PRO A 180 -6.75 -3.12 16.21
N VAL A 181 -5.66 -3.88 16.26
CA VAL A 181 -4.61 -3.82 15.22
C VAL A 181 -5.09 -4.62 14.01
N LEU A 182 -5.12 -3.98 12.85
CA LEU A 182 -5.48 -4.62 11.59
C LEU A 182 -4.25 -5.27 10.94
N ARG A 183 -4.42 -6.52 10.50
CA ARG A 183 -3.47 -7.24 9.65
C ARG A 183 -4.15 -7.81 8.41
N MET A 184 -3.42 -7.82 7.30
CA MET A 184 -3.83 -8.48 6.06
C MET A 184 -3.01 -9.76 5.88
N PRO A 185 -3.64 -10.94 5.72
CA PRO A 185 -2.92 -12.17 5.43
C PRO A 185 -2.19 -12.06 4.07
N VAL A 186 -1.02 -12.69 3.98
CA VAL A 186 -0.25 -12.83 2.73
C VAL A 186 0.57 -14.11 2.78
N GLY A 187 0.16 -15.10 1.99
CA GLY A 187 0.75 -16.44 2.02
C GLY A 187 0.62 -17.06 3.41
N ASP A 188 1.73 -17.54 3.96
CA ASP A 188 1.80 -18.11 5.32
C ASP A 188 2.03 -17.06 6.43
N THR A 189 2.02 -15.76 6.06
CA THR A 189 2.33 -14.65 6.98
C THR A 189 1.23 -13.58 6.95
N SER A 190 1.49 -12.42 7.55
CA SER A 190 0.62 -11.26 7.45
C SER A 190 1.40 -9.94 7.39
N ILE A 191 0.74 -8.93 6.87
CA ILE A 191 1.14 -7.52 6.86
C ILE A 191 0.39 -6.85 8.00
N ALA A 192 1.03 -5.99 8.79
CA ALA A 192 0.36 -5.20 9.82
C ALA A 192 0.15 -3.75 9.37
N ALA A 193 -0.74 -3.02 10.06
CA ALA A 193 -0.91 -1.58 9.87
C ALA A 193 0.42 -0.82 10.11
N PRO A 194 0.70 0.28 9.37
CA PRO A 194 -0.22 1.03 8.50
C PRO A 194 -0.45 0.41 7.10
N THR A 195 0.52 -0.33 6.56
CA THR A 195 0.45 -0.92 5.21
C THR A 195 -0.81 -1.78 5.02
N ALA A 196 -1.12 -2.63 6.01
CA ALA A 196 -2.30 -3.50 5.95
C ALA A 196 -3.62 -2.72 5.90
N ALA A 197 -3.72 -1.60 6.63
CA ALA A 197 -4.92 -0.77 6.64
C ALA A 197 -5.18 -0.14 5.27
N MET A 198 -4.12 0.30 4.58
CA MET A 198 -4.22 0.87 3.23
C MET A 198 -4.61 -0.19 2.19
N ILE A 199 -4.02 -1.39 2.27
CA ILE A 199 -4.40 -2.53 1.42
C ILE A 199 -5.86 -2.94 1.67
N TYR A 200 -6.29 -2.97 2.93
CA TYR A 200 -7.67 -3.26 3.28
C TYR A 200 -8.63 -2.22 2.71
N GLN A 201 -8.30 -0.92 2.80
CA GLN A 201 -9.11 0.12 2.19
C GLN A 201 -9.15 0.02 0.67
N PHE A 202 -8.02 -0.30 0.02
CA PHE A 202 -8.00 -0.57 -1.42
C PHE A 202 -8.94 -1.73 -1.79
N ARG A 203 -8.91 -2.84 -1.06
CA ARG A 203 -9.83 -3.98 -1.26
C ARG A 203 -11.28 -3.51 -1.17
N GLU A 204 -11.63 -2.84 -0.10
CA GLU A 204 -13.01 -2.42 0.16
C GLU A 204 -13.51 -1.40 -0.88
N VAL A 205 -12.74 -0.34 -1.11
CA VAL A 205 -13.14 0.77 -1.99
C VAL A 205 -12.92 0.38 -3.46
N CYS A 206 -11.68 0.13 -3.85
CA CYS A 206 -11.31 -0.02 -5.26
C CYS A 206 -11.86 -1.31 -5.87
N ILE A 207 -11.92 -2.41 -5.11
CA ILE A 207 -12.30 -3.72 -5.65
C ILE A 207 -13.78 -4.04 -5.38
N LEU A 208 -14.26 -3.84 -4.15
CA LEU A 208 -15.62 -4.20 -3.73
C LEU A 208 -16.65 -3.07 -3.86
N GLY A 209 -16.21 -1.80 -3.92
CA GLY A 209 -17.09 -0.64 -4.04
C GLY A 209 -17.74 -0.21 -2.72
N ASN A 210 -17.18 -0.62 -1.59
CA ASN A 210 -17.63 -0.24 -0.24
C ASN A 210 -16.97 1.09 0.21
N GLU A 211 -17.64 1.84 1.09
CA GLU A 211 -17.13 3.10 1.66
C GLU A 211 -16.37 2.91 2.98
N THR A 212 -15.49 1.90 3.04
CA THR A 212 -14.83 1.52 4.30
C THR A 212 -13.72 2.50 4.71
N ARG A 213 -13.75 2.95 5.97
CA ARG A 213 -12.73 3.83 6.58
C ARG A 213 -11.77 3.02 7.44
N VAL A 214 -10.49 3.40 7.46
CA VAL A 214 -9.44 2.62 8.14
C VAL A 214 -8.59 3.38 9.15
N ALA A 215 -8.76 4.70 9.26
CA ALA A 215 -7.96 5.55 10.15
C ALA A 215 -8.10 5.24 11.64
N HIS A 216 -9.14 4.49 12.04
CA HIS A 216 -9.39 4.12 13.44
C HIS A 216 -8.62 2.87 13.89
N PHE A 217 -8.04 2.07 12.97
CA PHE A 217 -7.30 0.87 13.35
C PHE A 217 -5.97 1.20 14.02
N GLU A 218 -5.60 0.37 14.99
CA GLU A 218 -4.34 0.52 15.72
C GLU A 218 -3.15 -0.04 14.95
N GLN A 219 -1.97 0.46 15.33
CA GLN A 219 -0.68 -0.03 14.85
C GLN A 219 -0.08 -1.01 15.87
N PRO A 220 0.65 -2.06 15.42
CA PRO A 220 1.27 -3.03 16.32
C PRO A 220 2.33 -2.38 17.22
N TYR A 221 2.59 -2.96 18.41
CA TYR A 221 3.51 -2.39 19.40
C TYR A 221 4.91 -2.06 18.87
N PHE A 222 5.43 -2.83 17.91
CA PHE A 222 6.75 -2.54 17.33
C PHE A 222 6.78 -1.22 16.55
N ALA A 223 5.63 -0.69 16.13
CA ALA A 223 5.50 0.61 15.48
C ALA A 223 5.32 1.77 16.49
N TRP A 224 5.35 1.49 17.80
CA TRP A 224 5.24 2.50 18.86
C TRP A 224 6.59 3.08 19.29
N ARG A 225 7.69 2.59 18.72
CA ARG A 225 9.07 3.01 19.03
C ARG A 225 9.66 3.82 17.90
#